data_AF-T0YGR6-F1
#
_entry.id   AF-T0YGR6-F1
#
_cell.length_a   1.000
_cell.length_b   1.000
_cell.length_c   1.000
_cell.angle_alpha   90.00
_cell.angle_beta   90.00
_cell.angle_gamma   90.00
#
_symmetry.space_group_name_H-M   'P 1'
#
loop_
_entity.id
_entity.type
_entity.pdbx_description
1 polymer ?
#
loop_
_entity_poly.entity_id
_entity_poly.type
_entity_poly.pdbx_seq_one_letter_code
_entity_poly.pdbx_strand_id
1 'polypeptide(L)' 'MSIPTVKDRITQTAIKIIIEPIFESSFEPNSFGFRPNKSAHDAVDEVVKYLNYGCENVIDADI' A
#
# COMPACT_ATOMS: atom_id res chain seq x y z
N MET A 1 3.21 19.21 -10.75
CA MET A 1 4.09 18.59 -9.73
C MET A 1 4.63 19.71 -8.85
N SER A 2 4.14 19.83 -7.62
CA SER A 2 4.70 20.77 -6.65
C SER A 2 5.84 20.08 -5.90
N ILE A 3 7.04 20.63 -5.96
CA ILE A 3 8.22 20.04 -5.33
C ILE A 3 8.43 20.74 -3.97
N PRO A 4 8.29 20.01 -2.83
CA PRO A 4 8.54 20.59 -1.52
C PRO A 4 10.01 20.95 -1.33
N THR A 5 10.28 21.95 -0.49
CA THR A 5 11.65 22.35 -0.18
C THR A 5 12.40 21.23 0.55
N VAL A 6 13.73 21.30 0.60
CA VAL A 6 14.54 20.29 1.32
C VAL A 6 14.11 20.17 2.78
N LYS A 7 13.85 21.31 3.43
CA LYS A 7 13.40 21.36 4.84
C LYS A 7 12.07 20.64 5.03
N ASP A 8 11.14 20.83 4.10
CA ASP A 8 9.83 20.18 4.15
C ASP A 8 9.97 18.66 3.96
N ARG A 9 10.81 18.20 3.03
CA ARG A 9 11.07 16.77 2.83
C ARG A 9 11.69 16.10 4.04
N ILE A 10 12.60 16.78 4.73
CA ILE A 10 13.18 16.27 5.99
C ILE A 10 12.07 16.10 7.04
N THR A 11 11.20 17.10 7.17
CA THR A 11 10.10 17.07 8.14
C THR A 11 9.10 15.96 7.80
N GLN A 12 8.72 15.82 6.53
CA GLN A 12 7.84 14.74 6.04
C GLN A 12 8.45 13.35 6.29
N THR A 13 9.76 13.19 6.06
CA THR A 13 10.46 11.91 6.28
C THR A 13 10.50 11.57 7.78
N ALA A 14 10.79 12.54 8.63
CA ALA A 14 10.79 12.35 10.09
C ALA A 14 9.42 11.92 10.60
N ILE A 15 8.35 12.56 10.13
CA ILE A 15 6.97 12.18 10.46
C ILE A 15 6.69 10.76 9.96
N LYS A 16 7.04 10.43 8.71
CA LYS A 16 6.84 9.12 8.12
C LYS A 16 7.40 7.99 9.00
N ILE A 17 8.65 8.13 9.46
CA ILE A 17 9.31 7.13 10.31
C ILE A 17 8.50 6.82 11.59
N ILE A 18 7.84 7.82 12.17
CA ILE A 18 7.06 7.68 13.40
C ILE A 18 5.70 7.04 13.13
N ILE A 19 4.99 7.50 12.09
CA ILE A 19 3.61 7.07 11.83
C ILE A 19 3.53 5.74 11.09
N GLU A 20 4.51 5.40 10.26
CA GLU A 20 4.53 4.18 9.47
C GLU A 20 4.34 2.90 10.30
N PRO A 21 5.05 2.65 11.42
CA PRO A 21 4.81 1.45 12.24
C PRO A 21 3.42 1.43 12.89
N ILE A 22 2.85 2.60 13.20
CA ILE A 22 1.52 2.71 13.79
C ILE A 22 0.48 2.26 12.76
N PHE A 23 0.54 2.82 11.55
CA PHE A 23 -0.39 2.45 10.48
C PHE A 23 -0.15 1.03 9.97
N GLU A 24 1.09 0.55 9.94
CA GLU A 24 1.41 -0.82 9.54
C GLU A 24 0.72 -1.86 10.42
N SER A 25 0.59 -1.59 11.72
CA SER A 25 -0.16 -2.46 12.64
C SER A 25 -1.67 -2.48 12.41
N SER A 26 -2.21 -1.46 11.73
CA SER A 26 -3.65 -1.28 11.50
C SER A 26 -4.07 -1.56 10.05
N PHE A 27 -3.13 -1.73 9.12
CA PHE A 27 -3.46 -2.01 7.73
C PHE A 27 -4.04 -3.41 7.55
N GLU A 28 -5.07 -3.50 6.70
CA GLU A 28 -5.64 -4.79 6.32
C GLU A 28 -4.61 -5.68 5.61
N PRO A 29 -4.69 -7.02 5.80
CA PRO A 29 -3.76 -7.95 5.17
C PRO A 29 -3.77 -7.90 3.62
N ASN A 30 -4.90 -7.54 3.02
CA ASN A 30 -5.11 -7.41 1.57
C ASN A 30 -4.81 -6.00 1.04
N SER A 31 -4.21 -5.12 1.85
CA SER A 31 -3.71 -3.82 1.39
C SER A 31 -2.24 -3.91 1.01
N PHE A 32 -1.90 -3.59 -0.25
CA PHE A 32 -0.54 -3.78 -0.78
C PHE A 32 0.15 -2.46 -1.19
N GLY A 33 -0.59 -1.38 -1.35
CA GLY A 33 -0.06 -0.11 -1.85
C GLY A 33 0.76 0.64 -0.82
N PHE A 34 1.91 1.20 -1.23
CA PHE A 34 2.74 2.12 -0.44
C PHE A 34 3.19 1.60 0.94
N ARG A 35 3.23 0.28 1.13
CA ARG A 35 3.62 -0.36 2.39
C ARG A 35 5.04 -0.93 2.32
N PRO A 36 5.78 -0.92 3.44
CA PRO A 36 7.06 -1.60 3.52
C PRO A 36 6.88 -3.11 3.31
N ASN A 37 7.79 -3.74 2.57
CA ASN A 37 7.78 -5.19 2.29
C ASN A 37 6.51 -5.72 1.58
N LYS A 38 5.77 -4.85 0.89
CA LYS A 38 4.65 -5.22 0.02
C LYS A 38 4.90 -4.68 -1.39
N SER A 39 4.47 -5.43 -2.39
CA SER A 39 4.65 -5.12 -3.79
C SER A 39 3.36 -5.31 -4.58
N ALA A 40 3.32 -4.77 -5.80
CA ALA A 40 2.23 -5.03 -6.72
C ALA A 40 2.13 -6.52 -7.10
N HIS A 41 3.25 -7.26 -7.09
CA HIS A 41 3.24 -8.70 -7.36
C HIS A 41 2.51 -9.48 -6.28
N ASP A 42 2.68 -9.11 -5.00
CA ASP A 42 1.95 -9.74 -3.89
C ASP A 42 0.43 -9.58 -4.05
N ALA A 43 -0.02 -8.43 -4.59
CA ALA A 43 -1.42 -8.19 -4.89
C ALA A 43 -1.93 -9.09 -6.02
N VAL A 44 -1.13 -9.26 -7.08
CA VAL A 44 -1.47 -10.16 -8.20
C VAL A 44 -1.55 -11.61 -7.74
N ASP A 45 -0.61 -12.05 -6.91
CA ASP A 45 -0.59 -13.42 -6.38
C ASP A 45 -1.85 -13.71 -5.55
N GLU A 46 -2.30 -12.74 -4.74
CA GLU A 46 -3.53 -12.88 -3.96
C GLU A 46 -4.78 -12.94 -4.85
N VAL A 47 -4.83 -12.16 -5.94
CA VAL A 47 -5.92 -12.27 -6.95
C VAL A 47 -5.91 -13.65 -7.61
N VAL A 48 -4.75 -14.13 -8.06
CA VAL A 48 -4.62 -15.46 -8.69
C VAL A 48 -5.09 -16.58 -7.75
N LYS A 49 -4.77 -16.47 -6.45
CA LYS A 49 -5.28 -17.38 -5.43
C LYS A 49 -6.82 -17.39 -5.38
N TYR A 50 -7.48 -16.23 -5.37
CA TYR A 50 -8.96 -16.18 -5.38
C TYR A 50 -9.57 -16.71 -6.69
N LEU A 51 -8.94 -16.45 -7.84
CA LEU A 51 -9.36 -17.04 -9.11
C LEU A 51 -9.31 -18.59 -9.04
N ASN A 52 -8.26 -19.16 -8.44
CA ASN A 52 -8.12 -20.61 -8.24
C ASN A 52 -9.15 -21.19 -7.25
N TYR A 53 -9.72 -20.36 -6.36
CA TYR A 53 -10.83 -20.75 -5.49
C TYR A 53 -12.21 -20.64 -6.16
N GLY A 54 -12.27 -20.26 -7.45
CA GLY A 54 -13.52 -20.16 -8.22
C GLY A 54 -14.19 -18.78 -8.15
N CYS A 55 -13.49 -17.74 -7.68
CA CYS A 55 -13.98 -16.37 -7.76
C CYS A 55 -13.71 -15.82 -9.17
N GLU A 56 -14.68 -15.93 -10.08
CA GLU A 56 -14.48 -15.59 -11.51
C GLU A 56 -14.80 -14.13 -11.87
N ASN A 57 -15.44 -13.39 -10.97
CA ASN A 57 -15.87 -12.01 -11.22
C ASN A 57 -15.00 -11.01 -10.43
N VAL A 58 -14.52 -9.97 -11.11
CA VAL A 58 -13.75 -8.88 -10.52
C VAL A 58 -14.52 -7.57 -10.68
N ILE A 59 -14.60 -6.80 -9.61
CA ILE A 59 -15.18 -5.46 -9.62
C ILE A 59 -14.02 -4.48 -9.57
N ASP A 60 -13.84 -3.72 -10.64
CA ASP A 60 -12.86 -2.65 -10.73
C ASP A 60 -13.47 -1.34 -10.20
N ALA A 61 -12.77 -0.67 -9.29
CA ALA A 61 -13.23 0.54 -8.63
C ALA A 61 -12.05 1.49 -8.36
N ASP A 62 -12.25 2.78 -8.62
CA ASP A 62 -11.28 3.85 -8.39
C ASP A 62 -11.97 5.06 -7.75
N ILE A 63 -11.20 5.93 -7.07
CA ILE A 63 -11.70 7.07 -6.27
C ILE A 63 -11.47 8.40 -6.98
#